data_AF-A0A6L3Y4K1-F1
#
_entry.id   AF-A0A6L3Y4K1-F1
#
_cell.length_a   1.000
_cell.length_b   1.000
_cell.length_c   1.000
_cell.angle_alpha   90.00
_cell.angle_beta   90.00
_cell.angle_gamma   90.00
#
_symmetry.space_group_name_H-M   'P 1'
#
loop_
_entity.id
_entity.type
_entity.pdbx_description
1 polymer ?
#
loop_
_entity_poly.entity_id
_entity_poly.type
_entity_poly.pdbx_seq_one_letter_code
_entity_poly.pdbx_strand_id
1 'polypeptide(L)'
;SNGLLVTFHNETWGGEKFFQLLARLSQNPREHILLLEMVNYCLLLGFEGRYRVLDNGRTQLETIKQRLWQMIRGVRGSYPPPLSPHPEDRPVLRKLWRPMIPLWACVALVGFIACLFYIVLNWRLGDNTSPVLAKIYQSQLPETTIQQPARQLPAVLNLRGFLKPEIDAGLVAVKDEADRSVVILKGDGLFASASTVVRDRYEPVIDRIAQAMNNVSGKILVVGYSDNVPIRSARFASNYELSLERARSVQKQLQGSLSQPERVKAEGRGEINPVAPNTTPENRARNRRVEITLLVSPDNTQAELNGLPQGN
;
A
#
# COMPACT_ATOMS: atom_id res chain seq x y z
N SER A 1 -16.27 -7.20 16.60
CA SER A 1 -17.36 -6.25 16.25
C SER A 1 -18.26 -6.11 17.46
N ASN A 2 -18.19 -4.98 18.15
CA ASN A 2 -19.04 -4.71 19.32
C ASN A 2 -20.49 -4.50 18.85
N GLY A 3 -21.43 -5.25 19.41
CA GLY A 3 -22.83 -5.22 18.99
C GLY A 3 -23.51 -3.89 19.32
N LEU A 4 -24.39 -3.43 18.45
CA LEU A 4 -25.10 -2.14 18.54
C LEU A 4 -25.75 -1.89 19.91
N LEU A 5 -26.20 -2.96 20.58
CA LEU A 5 -26.84 -2.91 21.89
C LEU A 5 -25.86 -2.57 23.03
N VAL A 6 -24.58 -2.94 22.89
CA VAL A 6 -23.50 -2.56 23.81
C VAL A 6 -23.15 -1.08 23.64
N THR A 7 -23.17 -0.60 22.39
CA THR A 7 -22.83 0.79 22.06
C THR A 7 -23.90 1.78 22.51
N PHE A 8 -25.19 1.39 22.47
CA PHE A 8 -26.31 2.30 22.79
C PHE A 8 -26.92 2.08 24.18
N HIS A 9 -26.87 0.86 24.73
CA HIS A 9 -27.54 0.54 25.99
C HIS A 9 -26.62 -0.06 27.07
N ASN A 10 -25.30 -0.17 26.81
CA ASN A 10 -24.32 -0.75 27.73
C ASN A 10 -24.71 -2.15 28.27
N GLU A 11 -25.53 -2.88 27.52
CA GLU A 11 -26.01 -4.21 27.87
C GLU A 11 -25.42 -5.25 26.90
N THR A 12 -24.56 -6.13 27.41
CA THR A 12 -23.95 -7.24 26.65
C THR A 12 -24.85 -8.48 26.57
N TRP A 13 -26.03 -8.46 27.19
CA TRP A 13 -26.88 -9.63 27.48
C TRP A 13 -28.20 -9.70 26.68
N GLY A 14 -28.32 -8.98 25.55
CA GLY A 14 -29.56 -8.97 24.75
C GLY A 14 -30.00 -10.37 24.26
N GLY A 15 -29.03 -11.24 23.96
CA GLY A 15 -29.30 -12.63 23.58
C GLY A 15 -29.84 -13.50 24.72
N GLU A 16 -29.61 -13.14 25.98
CA GLU A 16 -30.14 -13.89 27.13
C GLU A 16 -31.57 -13.46 27.47
N LYS A 17 -31.86 -12.15 27.46
CA LYS A 17 -33.21 -11.63 27.69
C LYS A 17 -34.23 -12.23 26.71
N PHE A 18 -33.82 -12.46 25.46
CA PHE A 18 -34.65 -13.15 24.46
C PHE A 18 -35.10 -14.54 24.92
N PHE A 19 -34.19 -15.35 25.44
CA PHE A 19 -34.53 -16.71 25.91
C PHE A 19 -35.23 -16.70 27.27
N GLN A 20 -34.98 -15.71 28.13
CA GLN A 20 -35.78 -15.49 29.35
C GLN A 20 -37.23 -15.13 29.00
N LEU A 21 -37.44 -14.29 27.98
CA LEU A 21 -38.76 -13.95 27.48
C LEU A 21 -39.44 -15.18 26.88
N LEU A 22 -38.73 -15.96 26.06
CA LEU A 22 -39.24 -17.23 25.54
C LEU A 22 -39.69 -18.17 26.68
N ALA A 23 -38.90 -18.29 27.75
CA ALA A 23 -39.27 -19.10 28.91
C ALA A 23 -40.55 -18.59 29.59
N ARG A 24 -40.73 -17.26 29.76
CA ARG A 24 -41.97 -16.68 30.30
C ARG A 24 -43.17 -16.91 29.39
N LEU A 25 -43.02 -16.65 28.08
CA LEU A 25 -44.09 -16.85 27.09
C LEU A 25 -44.50 -18.33 26.99
N SER A 26 -43.56 -19.25 27.21
CA SER A 26 -43.83 -20.69 27.19
C SER A 26 -44.68 -21.20 28.36
N GLN A 27 -44.85 -20.42 29.43
CA GLN A 27 -45.71 -20.79 30.57
C GLN A 27 -47.20 -20.77 30.20
N ASN A 28 -47.63 -19.80 29.38
CA ASN A 28 -49.00 -19.66 28.90
C ASN A 28 -49.05 -19.60 27.36
N PRO A 29 -48.79 -20.72 26.66
CA PRO A 29 -48.58 -20.71 25.20
C PRO A 29 -49.85 -20.41 24.40
N ARG A 30 -51.04 -20.64 24.97
CA ARG A 30 -52.33 -20.32 24.34
C ARG A 30 -52.58 -18.82 24.24
N GLU A 31 -52.18 -18.06 25.26
CA GLU A 31 -52.40 -16.61 25.33
C GLU A 31 -51.39 -15.85 24.45
N HIS A 32 -50.17 -16.37 24.33
CA HIS A 32 -49.06 -15.69 23.64
C HIS A 32 -48.60 -16.37 22.34
N ILE A 33 -49.49 -17.08 21.65
CA ILE A 33 -49.14 -17.89 20.47
C ILE A 33 -48.47 -17.07 19.35
N LEU A 34 -48.93 -15.84 19.09
CA LEU A 34 -48.37 -14.98 18.04
C LEU A 34 -46.92 -14.56 18.33
N LEU A 35 -46.60 -14.30 19.60
CA LEU A 35 -45.26 -13.94 20.02
C LEU A 35 -44.31 -15.15 19.96
N LEU A 36 -44.79 -16.34 20.32
CA LEU A 36 -44.04 -17.59 20.18
C LEU A 36 -43.71 -17.88 18.70
N GLU A 37 -44.64 -17.59 17.78
CA GLU A 37 -44.39 -17.70 16.33
C GLU A 37 -43.37 -16.69 15.82
N MET A 38 -43.47 -15.44 16.27
CA MET A 38 -42.48 -14.42 15.95
C MET A 38 -41.08 -14.87 16.41
N VAL A 39 -40.97 -15.38 17.64
CA VAL A 39 -39.73 -15.95 18.17
C VAL A 39 -39.25 -17.13 17.31
N ASN A 40 -40.13 -18.03 16.89
CA ASN A 40 -39.80 -19.13 16.00
C ASN A 40 -39.25 -18.65 14.64
N TYR A 41 -39.86 -17.63 14.04
CA TYR A 41 -39.34 -17.03 12.81
C TYR A 41 -37.96 -16.38 13.01
N CYS A 42 -37.74 -15.68 14.12
CA CYS A 42 -36.42 -15.14 14.44
C CYS A 42 -35.36 -16.25 14.55
N LEU A 43 -35.69 -17.39 15.16
CA LEU A 43 -34.78 -18.54 15.25
C LEU A 43 -34.52 -19.21 13.89
N LEU A 44 -35.52 -19.24 12.99
CA LEU A 44 -35.36 -19.76 11.62
C LEU A 44 -34.51 -18.85 10.73
N LEU A 45 -34.57 -17.54 10.95
CA LEU A 45 -33.73 -16.54 10.28
C LEU A 45 -32.27 -16.54 10.76
N GLY A 46 -31.94 -17.38 11.75
CA GLY A 46 -30.56 -17.56 12.23
C GLY A 46 -30.22 -16.81 13.51
N PHE A 47 -31.20 -16.37 14.30
CA PHE A 47 -30.92 -15.81 15.63
C PHE A 47 -30.46 -16.90 16.61
N GLU A 48 -29.20 -16.87 17.03
CA GLU A 48 -28.61 -17.87 17.95
C GLU A 48 -28.42 -17.36 19.41
N GLY A 49 -28.33 -16.03 19.60
CA GLY A 49 -28.15 -15.39 20.90
C GLY A 49 -26.97 -15.94 21.72
N ARG A 50 -27.19 -16.21 23.02
CA ARG A 50 -26.14 -16.71 23.95
C ARG A 50 -25.59 -18.09 23.58
N TYR A 51 -26.34 -18.88 22.83
CA TYR A 51 -25.97 -20.25 22.44
C TYR A 51 -24.92 -20.31 21.32
N ARG A 52 -24.53 -19.16 20.76
CA ARG A 52 -23.40 -19.07 19.81
C ARG A 52 -22.03 -19.23 20.49
N VAL A 53 -21.93 -18.87 21.77
CA VAL A 53 -20.66 -18.79 22.51
C VAL A 53 -20.50 -19.93 23.53
N LEU A 54 -21.59 -20.58 23.94
CA LEU A 54 -21.59 -21.69 24.89
C LEU A 54 -21.08 -23.00 24.25
N ASP A 55 -20.30 -23.76 25.01
CA ASP A 55 -19.94 -25.14 24.67
C ASP A 55 -21.21 -26.01 24.58
N ASN A 56 -21.37 -26.77 23.49
CA ASN A 56 -22.62 -27.47 23.14
C ASN A 56 -23.85 -26.55 22.95
N GLY A 57 -23.68 -25.25 22.72
CA GLY A 57 -24.79 -24.32 22.57
C GLY A 57 -25.71 -24.61 21.37
N ARG A 58 -25.17 -25.08 20.24
CA ARG A 58 -25.96 -25.42 19.05
C ARG A 58 -26.95 -26.56 19.29
N THR A 59 -26.55 -27.61 20.01
CA THR A 59 -27.45 -28.74 20.31
C THR A 59 -28.56 -28.34 21.29
N GLN A 60 -28.23 -27.48 22.27
CA GLN A 60 -29.22 -26.87 23.16
C GLN A 60 -30.21 -25.99 22.39
N LEU A 61 -29.72 -25.18 21.44
CA LEU A 61 -30.56 -24.33 20.61
C LEU A 61 -31.52 -25.14 19.74
N GLU A 62 -31.05 -26.21 19.10
CA GLU A 62 -31.92 -27.11 18.33
C GLU A 62 -32.98 -27.78 19.20
N THR A 63 -32.62 -28.19 20.41
CA THR A 63 -33.59 -28.73 21.39
C THR A 63 -34.66 -27.70 21.74
N ILE A 64 -34.28 -26.43 21.92
CA ILE A 64 -35.22 -25.33 22.19
C ILE A 64 -36.13 -25.08 20.99
N LYS A 65 -35.58 -25.05 19.76
CA LYS A 65 -36.36 -24.89 18.53
C LYS A 65 -37.40 -26.00 18.37
N GLN A 66 -37.02 -27.26 18.62
CA GLN A 66 -37.92 -28.40 18.54
C GLN A 66 -39.05 -28.31 19.57
N ARG A 67 -38.75 -27.96 20.83
CA ARG A 67 -39.77 -27.78 21.88
C ARG A 67 -40.73 -26.63 21.56
N LEU A 68 -40.20 -25.50 21.09
CA LEU A 68 -41.00 -24.35 20.67
C LEU A 68 -41.96 -24.74 19.53
N TRP A 69 -41.45 -25.43 18.53
CA TRP A 69 -42.26 -25.89 17.40
C TRP A 69 -43.36 -26.86 17.83
N GLN A 70 -43.05 -27.82 18.71
CA GLN A 70 -44.05 -28.74 19.27
C GLN A 70 -45.13 -27.98 20.06
N MET A 71 -44.74 -26.97 20.84
CA MET A 71 -45.66 -26.14 21.61
C MET A 71 -46.59 -25.32 20.71
N ILE A 72 -46.04 -24.69 19.65
CA ILE A 72 -46.84 -23.95 18.66
C ILE A 72 -47.82 -24.88 17.95
N ARG A 73 -47.36 -26.05 17.51
CA ARG A 73 -48.24 -27.05 16.87
C ARG A 73 -49.30 -27.59 17.82
N GLY A 74 -48.96 -27.81 19.08
CA GLY A 74 -49.90 -28.26 20.11
C GLY A 74 -51.05 -27.26 20.35
N VAL A 75 -50.79 -25.96 20.19
CA VAL A 75 -51.79 -24.90 20.35
C VAL A 75 -52.57 -24.63 19.05
N ARG A 76 -51.90 -24.56 17.90
CA ARG A 76 -52.55 -24.23 16.61
C ARG A 76 -53.22 -25.42 15.91
N GLY A 77 -52.87 -26.65 16.29
CA GLY A 77 -53.36 -27.85 15.62
C GLY A 77 -52.50 -28.30 14.43
N SER A 78 -52.79 -29.50 13.95
CA SER A 78 -52.07 -30.13 12.85
C SER A 78 -52.76 -29.80 11.53
N TYR A 79 -52.19 -28.82 10.81
CA TYR A 79 -52.62 -28.33 9.49
C TYR A 79 -53.93 -27.53 9.47
N PRO A 80 -54.05 -26.52 8.57
CA PRO A 80 -55.35 -25.99 8.23
C PRO A 80 -56.22 -27.15 7.74
N PRO A 81 -57.51 -27.20 8.12
CA PRO A 81 -58.43 -28.17 7.55
C PRO A 81 -58.38 -28.09 6.02
N PRO A 82 -58.44 -29.22 5.30
CA PRO A 82 -58.46 -29.22 3.85
C PRO A 82 -59.60 -28.31 3.38
N LEU A 83 -59.28 -27.33 2.54
CA LEU A 83 -60.25 -26.33 2.05
C LEU A 83 -61.38 -26.96 1.24
N SER A 84 -61.22 -28.20 0.76
CA SER A 84 -62.28 -29.00 0.16
C SER A 84 -62.22 -30.48 0.64
N PRO A 85 -63.38 -31.14 0.83
CA PRO A 85 -63.46 -32.56 1.17
C PRO A 85 -63.10 -33.50 -0.01
N HIS A 86 -63.09 -32.99 -1.25
CA HIS A 86 -62.69 -33.72 -2.45
C HIS A 86 -61.64 -32.90 -3.22
N PRO A 87 -60.34 -33.16 -3.02
CA PRO A 87 -59.30 -32.58 -3.86
C PRO A 87 -59.31 -33.28 -5.22
N GLU A 88 -59.85 -32.63 -6.25
CA GLU A 88 -59.54 -33.00 -7.63
C GLU A 88 -58.24 -32.30 -8.03
N ASP A 89 -57.13 -33.03 -7.95
CA ASP A 89 -55.86 -32.59 -8.54
C ASP A 89 -55.98 -32.64 -10.07
N ARG A 90 -56.50 -31.56 -10.67
CA ARG A 90 -56.37 -31.38 -12.11
C ARG A 90 -54.90 -31.09 -12.39
N PRO A 91 -54.19 -31.96 -13.14
CA PRO A 91 -52.82 -31.65 -13.52
C PRO A 91 -52.87 -30.38 -14.36
N VAL A 92 -52.38 -29.28 -13.81
CA VAL A 92 -52.05 -28.11 -14.61
C VAL A 92 -50.87 -28.56 -15.46
N LEU A 93 -51.18 -29.10 -16.65
CA LEU A 93 -50.21 -29.29 -17.72
C LEU A 93 -49.70 -27.89 -18.08
N ARG A 94 -48.71 -27.41 -17.33
CA ARG A 94 -47.84 -26.34 -17.80
C ARG A 94 -47.24 -26.87 -19.09
N LYS A 95 -47.81 -26.44 -20.22
CA LYS A 95 -47.24 -26.62 -21.54
C LYS A 95 -45.95 -25.82 -21.55
N LEU A 96 -44.89 -26.39 -20.99
CA LEU A 96 -43.55 -25.83 -21.02
C LEU A 96 -43.21 -25.74 -22.51
N TRP A 97 -43.12 -24.50 -22.99
CA TRP A 97 -42.75 -24.19 -24.35
C TRP A 97 -41.34 -24.76 -24.57
N ARG A 98 -41.25 -25.91 -25.25
CA ARG A 98 -40.00 -26.57 -25.62
C ARG A 98 -39.78 -26.33 -27.11
N PRO A 99 -39.08 -25.26 -27.51
CA PRO A 99 -38.77 -25.06 -28.92
C PRO A 99 -37.95 -26.25 -29.43
N MET A 100 -38.21 -26.65 -30.68
CA MET A 100 -37.54 -27.80 -31.33
C MET A 100 -36.01 -27.62 -31.39
N ILE A 101 -35.54 -26.37 -31.35
CA ILE A 101 -34.13 -26.00 -31.29
C ILE A 101 -33.90 -25.25 -29.98
N PRO A 102 -33.04 -25.76 -29.08
CA PRO A 102 -32.74 -25.07 -27.85
C PRO A 102 -31.90 -23.82 -28.15
N LEU A 103 -32.13 -22.72 -27.42
CA LEU A 103 -31.45 -21.44 -27.64
C LEU A 103 -29.92 -21.55 -27.59
N TRP A 104 -29.38 -22.48 -26.78
CA TRP A 104 -27.93 -22.72 -26.71
C TRP A 104 -27.35 -23.20 -28.05
N ALA A 105 -28.12 -23.93 -28.86
CA ALA A 105 -27.66 -24.40 -30.17
C ALA A 105 -27.52 -23.23 -31.16
N CYS A 106 -28.43 -22.25 -31.10
CA CYS A 106 -28.32 -21.02 -31.89
C CYS A 106 -27.08 -20.21 -31.47
N VAL A 107 -26.84 -20.06 -30.17
CA VAL A 107 -25.65 -19.36 -29.65
C VAL A 107 -24.36 -20.06 -30.06
N ALA A 108 -24.32 -21.40 -29.99
CA ALA A 108 -23.16 -22.18 -30.40
C ALA A 108 -22.87 -22.03 -31.90
N LEU A 109 -23.90 -22.03 -32.75
CA LEU A 109 -23.76 -21.83 -34.18
C LEU A 109 -23.21 -20.43 -34.51
N VAL A 110 -23.74 -19.39 -33.87
CA VAL A 110 -23.25 -18.01 -34.06
C VAL A 110 -21.80 -17.88 -33.61
N GLY A 111 -21.44 -18.48 -32.47
CA GLY A 111 -20.06 -18.50 -31.98
C GLY A 111 -19.11 -19.21 -32.95
N PHE A 112 -19.53 -20.35 -33.50
CA PHE A 112 -18.74 -21.08 -34.49
C PHE A 112 -18.48 -20.27 -35.77
N ILE A 113 -19.52 -19.59 -36.28
CA ILE A 113 -19.39 -18.71 -37.45
C ILE A 113 -18.45 -17.54 -37.15
N ALA A 114 -18.55 -16.93 -35.96
CA ALA A 114 -17.67 -15.84 -35.56
C ALA A 114 -16.20 -16.29 -35.44
N CYS A 115 -15.95 -17.49 -34.90
CA CYS A 115 -14.61 -18.06 -34.84
C CYS A 115 -14.02 -18.31 -36.24
N LEU A 116 -14.80 -18.90 -37.16
CA LEU A 116 -14.36 -19.09 -38.54
C LEU A 116 -14.05 -17.75 -39.22
N PHE A 117 -14.92 -16.76 -39.04
CA PHE A 117 -14.72 -15.43 -39.57
C PHE A 117 -13.44 -14.77 -39.03
N TYR A 118 -13.19 -14.88 -37.73
CA TYR A 118 -11.97 -14.40 -37.10
C TYR A 118 -10.71 -15.08 -37.66
N ILE A 119 -10.73 -16.41 -37.83
CA ILE A 119 -9.62 -17.17 -38.41
C ILE A 119 -9.32 -16.68 -39.84
N VAL A 120 -10.35 -16.48 -40.66
CA VAL A 120 -10.19 -15.96 -42.03
C VAL A 120 -9.61 -14.55 -42.03
N LEU A 121 -10.09 -13.65 -41.15
CA LEU A 121 -9.54 -12.30 -41.03
C LEU A 121 -8.08 -12.31 -40.57
N ASN A 122 -7.75 -13.15 -39.59
CA ASN A 122 -6.40 -13.26 -39.06
C ASN A 122 -5.43 -13.79 -40.13
N TRP A 123 -5.85 -14.78 -40.90
CA TRP A 123 -5.04 -15.31 -42.00
C TRP A 123 -4.84 -14.27 -43.10
N ARG A 124 -5.92 -13.58 -43.52
CA ARG A 124 -5.84 -12.49 -44.51
C ARG A 124 -4.96 -11.34 -44.03
N LEU A 125 -4.96 -11.02 -42.73
CA LEU A 125 -4.07 -10.00 -42.17
C LEU A 125 -2.61 -10.45 -42.19
N GLY A 126 -2.35 -11.72 -41.86
CA GLY A 126 -1.01 -12.33 -41.92
C GLY A 126 -0.40 -12.26 -43.33
N ASP A 127 -1.18 -12.63 -44.35
CA ASP A 127 -0.74 -12.59 -45.75
C ASP A 127 -0.36 -11.17 -46.21
N ASN A 128 -1.10 -10.16 -45.75
CA ASN A 128 -0.82 -8.76 -46.09
C ASN A 128 0.36 -8.17 -45.28
N THR A 129 0.58 -8.64 -44.05
CA THR A 129 1.61 -8.08 -43.14
C THR A 129 2.99 -8.68 -43.41
N SER A 130 3.05 -9.96 -43.78
CA SER A 130 4.28 -10.70 -44.06
C SER A 130 5.23 -10.01 -45.06
N PRO A 131 4.78 -9.50 -46.22
CA PRO A 131 5.68 -8.84 -47.18
C PRO A 131 6.18 -7.47 -46.70
N VAL A 132 5.39 -6.74 -45.89
CA VAL A 132 5.82 -5.47 -45.30
C VAL A 132 6.88 -5.70 -44.24
N LEU A 133 6.65 -6.70 -43.37
CA LEU A 133 7.59 -7.06 -42.32
C LEU A 133 8.90 -7.59 -42.90
N ALA A 134 8.83 -8.40 -43.96
CA ALA A 134 10.01 -8.86 -44.70
C ALA A 134 10.81 -7.68 -45.29
N LYS A 135 10.13 -6.65 -45.84
CA LYS A 135 10.79 -5.42 -46.33
C LYS A 135 11.44 -4.61 -45.21
N ILE A 136 10.85 -4.57 -44.01
CA ILE A 136 11.45 -3.90 -42.84
C ILE A 136 12.71 -4.64 -42.39
N TYR A 137 12.66 -5.98 -42.27
CA TYR A 137 13.83 -6.76 -41.86
C TYR A 137 14.97 -6.76 -42.90
N GLN A 138 14.64 -6.63 -44.18
CA GLN A 138 15.63 -6.54 -45.26
C GLN A 138 16.12 -5.10 -45.50
N SER A 139 15.52 -4.10 -44.87
CA SER A 139 16.07 -2.75 -44.92
C SER A 139 17.41 -2.74 -44.21
N GLN A 140 18.47 -2.42 -44.94
CA GLN A 140 19.77 -2.16 -44.33
C GLN A 140 19.59 -0.94 -43.42
N LEU A 141 19.57 -1.19 -42.11
CA LEU A 141 19.68 -0.13 -41.13
C LEU A 141 20.94 0.66 -41.51
N PRO A 142 20.85 2.00 -41.65
CA PRO A 142 22.06 2.77 -41.89
C PRO A 142 23.05 2.41 -40.79
N GLU A 143 24.21 1.89 -41.17
CA GLU A 143 25.35 1.83 -40.27
C GLU A 143 25.63 3.26 -39.88
N THR A 144 25.04 3.67 -38.77
CA THR A 144 25.37 4.93 -38.14
C THR A 144 26.78 4.70 -37.68
N THR A 145 27.76 5.13 -38.49
CA THR A 145 29.13 5.28 -38.03
C THR A 145 29.01 6.10 -36.76
N ILE A 146 29.18 5.45 -35.60
CA ILE A 146 29.24 6.10 -34.32
C ILE A 146 30.56 6.89 -34.35
N GLN A 147 30.55 8.05 -35.03
CA GLN A 147 31.68 8.98 -35.09
C GLN A 147 31.94 9.63 -33.74
N GLN A 148 31.07 9.38 -32.76
CA GLN A 148 31.27 9.80 -31.39
C GLN A 148 31.73 8.60 -30.57
N PRO A 149 33.04 8.34 -30.42
CA PRO A 149 33.52 7.39 -29.42
C PRO A 149 32.77 7.68 -28.13
N ALA A 150 32.18 6.63 -27.53
CA ALA A 150 31.32 6.69 -26.36
C ALA A 150 31.78 7.85 -25.49
N ARG A 151 30.96 8.92 -25.44
CA ARG A 151 31.29 10.16 -24.73
C ARG A 151 31.87 9.71 -23.40
N GLN A 152 33.18 9.92 -23.23
CA GLN A 152 33.89 9.40 -22.06
C GLN A 152 33.04 9.81 -20.88
N LEU A 153 32.56 8.81 -20.11
CA LEU A 153 31.78 9.07 -18.92
C LEU A 153 32.53 10.19 -18.19
N PRO A 154 31.88 11.33 -17.92
CA PRO A 154 32.58 12.44 -17.30
C PRO A 154 33.34 11.90 -16.10
N ALA A 155 34.56 12.40 -15.89
CA ALA A 155 35.37 11.96 -14.75
C ALA A 155 34.47 12.06 -13.50
N VAL A 156 34.48 11.00 -12.71
CA VAL A 156 33.62 10.93 -11.54
C VAL A 156 34.06 12.05 -10.61
N LEU A 157 33.13 12.88 -10.16
CA LEU A 157 33.41 13.93 -9.20
C LEU A 157 34.11 13.32 -7.98
N ASN A 158 35.40 13.56 -7.79
CA ASN A 158 36.19 12.85 -6.77
C ASN A 158 36.06 13.50 -5.38
N LEU A 159 34.83 13.70 -4.92
CA LEU A 159 34.58 14.14 -3.54
C LEU A 159 35.01 13.07 -2.53
N ARG A 160 34.94 11.80 -2.91
CA ARG A 160 35.40 10.67 -2.08
C ARG A 160 36.88 10.76 -1.72
N GLY A 161 37.74 11.19 -2.63
CA GLY A 161 39.17 11.40 -2.35
C GLY A 161 39.40 12.52 -1.34
N PHE A 162 38.70 13.65 -1.51
CA PHE A 162 38.83 14.82 -0.63
C PHE A 162 38.32 14.58 0.80
N LEU A 163 37.28 13.75 0.94
CA LEU A 163 36.63 13.41 2.23
C LEU A 163 37.10 12.06 2.80
N LYS A 164 38.21 11.52 2.29
CA LYS A 164 38.75 10.23 2.74
C LYS A 164 38.96 10.16 4.27
N PRO A 165 39.52 11.18 4.95
CA PRO A 165 39.67 11.16 6.40
C PRO A 165 38.34 10.99 7.15
N GLU A 166 37.28 11.67 6.70
CA GLU A 166 35.95 11.63 7.33
C GLU A 166 35.22 10.32 7.05
N ILE A 167 35.47 9.72 5.88
CA ILE A 167 34.99 8.38 5.52
C ILE A 167 35.67 7.32 6.39
N ASP A 168 36.99 7.39 6.53
CA ASP A 168 37.79 6.46 7.33
C ASP A 168 37.43 6.59 8.83
N ALA A 169 37.07 7.80 9.30
CA ALA A 169 36.51 8.05 10.63
C ALA A 169 35.03 7.62 10.80
N GLY A 170 34.38 7.17 9.72
CA GLY A 170 33.00 6.69 9.71
C GLY A 170 31.93 7.77 9.90
N LEU A 171 32.31 9.05 9.78
CA LEU A 171 31.44 10.22 9.99
C LEU A 171 30.55 10.48 8.76
N VAL A 172 31.06 10.22 7.57
CA VAL A 172 30.36 10.41 6.29
C VAL A 172 30.50 9.17 5.40
N ALA A 173 29.59 9.01 4.45
CA ALA A 173 29.73 8.08 3.33
C ALA A 173 29.50 8.86 2.03
N VAL A 174 30.30 8.59 0.99
CA VAL A 174 30.20 9.30 -0.29
C VAL A 174 29.84 8.32 -1.39
N LYS A 175 28.84 8.68 -2.19
CA LYS A 175 28.46 7.96 -3.40
C LYS A 175 28.61 8.92 -4.58
N ASP A 176 29.63 8.71 -5.38
CA ASP A 176 29.86 9.48 -6.61
C ASP A 176 29.21 8.77 -7.81
N GLU A 177 28.42 9.51 -8.56
CA GLU A 177 27.77 9.10 -9.82
C GLU A 177 28.22 10.06 -10.95
N ALA A 178 27.80 9.80 -12.19
CA ALA A 178 28.28 10.57 -13.35
C ALA A 178 27.75 12.02 -13.39
N ASP A 179 26.56 12.29 -12.85
CA ASP A 179 25.88 13.60 -12.88
C ASP A 179 25.74 14.23 -11.48
N ARG A 180 26.06 13.49 -10.43
CA ARG A 180 25.89 13.91 -9.04
C ARG A 180 26.86 13.22 -8.09
N SER A 181 27.13 13.85 -6.97
CA SER A 181 27.75 13.17 -5.82
C SER A 181 26.93 13.40 -4.57
N VAL A 182 26.72 12.32 -3.81
CA VAL A 182 25.90 12.30 -2.61
C VAL A 182 26.77 12.03 -1.39
N VAL A 183 26.88 13.01 -0.51
CA VAL A 183 27.53 12.88 0.80
C VAL A 183 26.46 12.58 1.85
N ILE A 184 26.54 11.42 2.47
CA ILE A 184 25.58 10.92 3.46
C ILE A 184 26.16 11.12 4.86
N LEU A 185 25.51 11.95 5.66
CA LEU A 185 25.79 12.12 7.07
C LEU A 185 24.80 11.29 7.89
N LYS A 186 25.33 10.41 8.75
CA LYS A 186 24.50 9.61 9.67
C LYS A 186 23.85 10.55 10.69
N GLY A 187 22.52 10.51 10.79
CA GLY A 187 21.76 11.35 11.71
C GLY A 187 22.04 11.01 13.17
N ASP A 188 22.31 9.73 13.43
CA ASP A 188 22.76 9.21 14.72
C ASP A 188 24.18 9.68 15.00
N GLY A 189 24.28 10.86 15.60
CA GLY A 189 25.53 11.53 15.82
C GLY A 189 25.57 12.95 15.30
N LEU A 190 24.92 13.23 14.17
CA LEU A 190 24.86 14.59 13.63
C LEU A 190 23.99 15.50 14.51
N PHE A 191 22.89 14.97 15.03
CA PHE A 191 21.98 15.67 15.93
C PHE A 191 21.77 14.86 17.21
N ALA A 192 21.43 15.54 18.30
CA ALA A 192 20.83 14.87 19.45
C ALA A 192 19.41 14.37 19.12
N SER A 193 18.88 13.46 19.93
CA SER A 193 17.49 12.98 19.78
C SER A 193 16.51 14.16 19.82
N ALA A 194 15.58 14.20 18.85
CA ALA A 194 14.63 15.29 18.65
C ALA A 194 15.24 16.71 18.54
N SER A 195 16.55 16.83 18.26
CA SER A 195 17.22 18.11 18.04
C SER A 195 17.45 18.38 16.55
N THR A 196 17.54 19.67 16.21
CA THR A 196 17.97 20.20 14.92
C THR A 196 19.35 20.86 14.99
N VAL A 197 19.93 20.96 16.19
CA VAL A 197 21.26 21.55 16.37
C VAL A 197 22.32 20.51 16.02
N VAL A 198 23.17 20.87 15.06
CA VAL A 198 24.33 20.08 14.65
C VAL A 198 25.30 19.99 15.84
N ARG A 199 25.84 18.81 16.11
CA ARG A 199 26.83 18.63 17.18
C ARG A 199 28.20 19.15 16.73
N ASP A 200 28.94 19.75 17.65
CA ASP A 200 30.24 20.42 17.42
C ASP A 200 31.24 19.56 16.63
N ARG A 201 31.26 18.24 16.86
CA ARG A 201 32.15 17.31 16.15
C ARG A 201 31.90 17.21 14.64
N TYR A 202 30.72 17.62 14.17
CA TYR A 202 30.33 17.61 12.75
C TYR A 202 30.43 18.98 12.09
N GLU A 203 30.59 20.07 12.85
CA GLU A 203 30.84 21.39 12.27
C GLU A 203 32.08 21.39 11.35
N PRO A 204 33.28 20.92 11.76
CA PRO A 204 34.44 20.90 10.88
C PRO A 204 34.28 19.94 9.69
N VAL A 205 33.45 18.90 9.83
CA VAL A 205 33.13 17.97 8.74
C VAL A 205 32.29 18.68 7.68
N ILE A 206 31.25 19.42 8.09
CA ILE A 206 30.39 20.18 7.17
C ILE A 206 31.20 21.29 6.49
N ASP A 207 32.11 21.94 7.21
CA ASP A 207 32.98 22.97 6.62
C ASP A 207 33.92 22.38 5.57
N ARG A 208 34.50 21.20 5.82
CA ARG A 208 35.29 20.48 4.79
C ARG A 208 34.45 20.07 3.59
N ILE A 209 33.20 19.65 3.79
CA ILE A 209 32.28 19.35 2.68
C ILE A 209 32.02 20.61 1.85
N ALA A 210 31.78 21.76 2.49
CA ALA A 210 31.61 23.04 1.80
C ALA A 210 32.88 23.42 0.99
N GLN A 211 34.06 23.28 1.58
CA GLN A 211 35.33 23.53 0.88
C GLN A 211 35.51 22.63 -0.34
N ALA A 212 35.17 21.35 -0.23
CA ALA A 212 35.21 20.40 -1.34
C ALA A 212 34.27 20.84 -2.47
N MET A 213 33.07 21.31 -2.11
CA MET A 213 32.04 21.75 -3.07
C MET A 213 32.30 23.13 -3.69
N ASN A 214 33.16 23.97 -3.09
CA ASN A 214 33.55 25.25 -3.68
C ASN A 214 34.37 25.08 -4.97
N ASN A 215 35.13 23.98 -5.08
CA ASN A 215 35.99 23.73 -6.24
C ASN A 215 35.22 23.17 -7.46
N VAL A 216 33.90 23.04 -7.35
CA VAL A 216 33.05 22.41 -8.34
C VAL A 216 31.84 23.30 -8.56
N SER A 217 31.47 23.62 -9.79
CA SER A 217 30.22 24.29 -10.09
C SER A 217 29.05 23.31 -10.09
N GLY A 218 27.92 23.71 -9.52
CA GLY A 218 26.76 22.83 -9.40
C GLY A 218 25.79 23.24 -8.30
N LYS A 219 24.55 22.75 -8.38
CA LYS A 219 23.54 23.02 -7.35
C LYS A 219 23.72 22.06 -6.18
N ILE A 220 23.63 22.55 -4.96
CA ILE A 220 23.75 21.74 -3.74
C ILE A 220 22.35 21.57 -3.15
N LEU A 221 21.93 20.33 -2.94
CA LEU A 221 20.67 19.97 -2.32
C LEU A 221 20.92 19.20 -1.03
N VAL A 222 20.48 19.76 0.10
CA VAL A 222 20.53 19.12 1.42
C VAL A 222 19.17 18.50 1.70
N VAL A 223 19.10 17.18 1.81
CA VAL A 223 17.86 16.44 2.06
C VAL A 223 17.91 15.75 3.41
N GLY A 224 16.95 16.04 4.27
CA GLY A 224 16.80 15.39 5.57
C GLY A 224 15.83 14.20 5.51
N TYR A 225 16.19 13.10 6.17
CA TYR A 225 15.36 11.90 6.31
C TYR A 225 15.21 11.48 7.78
N SER A 226 14.10 10.83 8.10
CA SER A 226 13.80 10.22 9.40
C SER A 226 13.56 8.71 9.26
N ASP A 227 13.39 8.03 10.39
CA ASP A 227 12.78 6.70 10.41
C ASP A 227 11.25 6.82 10.41
N ASN A 228 10.56 5.68 10.49
CA ASN A 228 9.11 5.59 10.55
C ASN A 228 8.53 5.70 11.97
N VAL A 229 9.34 6.04 12.99
CA VAL A 229 8.82 6.20 14.36
C VAL A 229 8.13 7.56 14.41
N PRO A 230 6.82 7.63 14.68
CA PRO A 230 6.13 8.90 14.69
C PRO A 230 6.67 9.81 15.80
N ILE A 231 7.18 10.99 15.43
CA ILE A 231 7.48 12.03 16.40
C ILE A 231 6.28 12.95 16.58
N ARG A 232 5.87 13.12 17.84
CA ARG A 232 4.95 14.18 18.26
C ARG A 232 5.57 14.87 19.45
N SER A 233 6.18 16.02 19.22
CA SER A 233 6.78 16.84 20.28
C SER A 233 6.18 18.23 20.25
N ALA A 234 6.32 19.00 21.34
CA ALA A 234 5.88 20.40 21.35
C ALA A 234 6.56 21.26 20.26
N ARG A 235 7.70 20.80 19.74
CA ARG A 235 8.52 21.53 18.77
C ARG A 235 8.28 21.13 17.31
N PHE A 236 7.88 19.89 17.04
CA PHE A 236 7.68 19.37 15.69
C PHE A 236 6.41 18.51 15.64
N ALA A 237 5.53 18.85 14.69
CA ALA A 237 4.26 18.17 14.46
C ALA A 237 4.40 16.86 13.69
N SER A 238 5.48 16.70 12.92
CA SER A 238 5.71 15.52 12.09
C SER A 238 7.20 15.23 11.83
N ASN A 239 7.47 14.01 11.39
CA ASN A 239 8.78 13.58 10.90
C ASN A 239 9.26 14.41 9.70
N TYR A 240 8.33 14.83 8.83
CA TYR A 240 8.63 15.72 7.71
C TYR A 240 9.23 17.05 8.21
N GLU A 241 8.56 17.70 9.17
CA GLU A 241 9.00 18.98 9.72
C GLU A 241 10.36 18.87 10.42
N LEU A 242 10.57 17.83 11.25
CA LEU A 242 11.87 17.58 11.88
C LEU A 242 12.98 17.40 10.84
N SER A 243 12.71 16.64 9.77
CA SER A 243 13.68 16.37 8.72
C SER A 243 14.05 17.63 7.93
N LEU A 244 13.06 18.50 7.66
CA LEU A 244 13.26 19.79 6.99
C LEU A 244 14.11 20.74 7.84
N GLU A 245 13.82 20.85 9.12
CA GLU A 245 14.58 21.74 10.02
C GLU A 245 16.01 21.25 10.25
N ARG A 246 16.24 19.94 10.25
CA ARG A 246 17.60 19.36 10.25
C ARG A 246 18.35 19.70 8.96
N ALA A 247 17.70 19.57 7.80
CA ALA A 247 18.27 19.94 6.52
C ALA A 247 18.61 21.44 6.46
N ARG A 248 17.74 22.31 6.96
CA ARG A 248 17.99 23.76 7.08
C ARG A 248 19.16 24.08 7.99
N SER A 249 19.32 23.36 9.10
CA SER A 249 20.43 23.56 10.03
C SER A 249 21.78 23.22 9.36
N VAL A 250 21.83 22.13 8.59
CA VAL A 250 23.01 21.76 7.80
C VAL A 250 23.24 22.75 6.64
N GLN A 251 22.18 23.19 5.95
CA GLN A 251 22.26 24.23 4.93
C GLN A 251 22.91 25.50 5.49
N LYS A 252 22.45 25.97 6.66
CA LYS A 252 22.98 27.18 7.29
C LYS A 252 24.48 27.05 7.59
N GLN A 253 24.90 25.88 8.08
CA GLN A 253 26.32 25.61 8.33
C GLN A 253 27.13 25.61 7.03
N LEU A 254 26.66 24.91 5.99
CA LEU A 254 27.30 24.89 4.67
C LEU A 254 27.45 26.30 4.09
N GLN A 255 26.40 27.12 4.18
CA GLN A 255 26.38 28.48 3.67
C GLN A 255 27.45 29.39 4.30
N GLY A 256 27.87 29.10 5.54
CA GLY A 256 28.95 29.85 6.20
C GLY A 256 30.34 29.63 5.58
N SER A 257 30.55 28.49 4.92
CA SER A 257 31.84 28.07 4.36
C SER A 257 31.85 27.97 2.83
N LEU A 258 30.71 28.22 2.17
CA LEU A 258 30.59 28.23 0.71
C LEU A 258 30.86 29.63 0.14
N SER A 259 31.56 29.67 -0.99
CA SER A 259 31.81 30.92 -1.74
C SER A 259 30.54 31.49 -2.38
N GLN A 260 29.53 30.63 -2.62
CA GLN A 260 28.25 30.97 -3.26
C GLN A 260 27.10 30.34 -2.44
N PRO A 261 26.67 30.98 -1.34
CA PRO A 261 25.67 30.44 -0.42
C PRO A 261 24.30 30.14 -1.05
N GLU A 262 23.96 30.85 -2.13
CA GLU A 262 22.71 30.71 -2.89
C GLU A 262 22.60 29.38 -3.65
N ARG A 263 23.71 28.65 -3.81
CA ARG A 263 23.73 27.34 -4.47
C ARG A 263 23.10 26.23 -3.64
N VAL A 264 22.92 26.44 -2.33
CA VAL A 264 22.39 25.44 -1.40
C VAL A 264 20.88 25.60 -1.22
N LYS A 265 20.15 24.49 -1.36
CA LYS A 265 18.74 24.38 -0.98
C LYS A 265 18.56 23.25 0.05
N ALA A 266 17.60 23.41 0.96
CA ALA A 266 17.21 22.37 1.91
C ALA A 266 15.81 21.81 1.58
N GLU A 267 15.65 20.49 1.73
CA GLU A 267 14.39 19.77 1.60
C GLU A 267 14.25 18.75 2.75
N GLY A 268 13.02 18.55 3.24
CA GLY A 268 12.69 17.46 4.17
C GLY A 268 11.93 16.37 3.44
N ARG A 269 12.26 15.10 3.68
CA ARG A 269 11.55 13.94 3.11
C ARG A 269 10.87 13.07 4.17
N GLY A 270 11.05 13.38 5.46
CA GLY A 270 10.54 12.56 6.54
C GLY A 270 10.97 11.11 6.39
N GLU A 271 10.02 10.18 6.52
CA GLU A 271 10.25 8.74 6.47
C GLU A 271 10.22 8.12 5.07
N ILE A 272 10.03 8.96 4.03
CA ILE A 272 9.94 8.52 2.63
C ILE A 272 11.33 8.16 2.12
N ASN A 273 11.42 7.18 1.21
CA ASN A 273 12.66 6.66 0.64
C ASN A 273 13.67 6.14 1.70
N PRO A 274 13.28 5.12 2.49
CA PRO A 274 14.19 4.49 3.44
C PRO A 274 15.31 3.75 2.71
N VAL A 275 16.55 3.86 3.21
CA VAL A 275 17.71 3.13 2.70
C VAL A 275 17.83 1.72 3.27
N ALA A 276 17.13 1.45 4.37
CA ALA A 276 17.03 0.13 4.98
C ALA A 276 15.61 -0.13 5.52
N PRO A 277 15.17 -1.39 5.63
CA PRO A 277 13.86 -1.72 6.21
C PRO A 277 13.75 -1.20 7.66
N ASN A 278 12.68 -0.49 8.00
CA ASN A 278 12.46 0.09 9.34
C ASN A 278 12.16 -0.93 10.46
N THR A 279 12.67 -2.16 10.36
CA THR A 279 12.38 -3.28 11.25
C THR A 279 13.28 -3.29 12.49
N THR A 280 14.56 -2.98 12.36
CA THR A 280 15.53 -3.01 13.47
C THR A 280 15.98 -1.61 13.90
N PRO A 281 16.42 -1.41 15.17
CA PRO A 281 17.00 -0.14 15.62
C PRO A 281 18.16 0.34 14.74
N GLU A 282 19.00 -0.57 14.28
CA GLU A 282 20.17 -0.31 13.44
C GLU A 282 19.76 0.15 12.04
N ASN A 283 18.70 -0.42 11.47
CA ASN A 283 18.20 0.04 10.18
C ASN A 283 17.50 1.40 10.30
N ARG A 284 16.75 1.63 11.37
CA ARG A 284 16.17 2.95 11.65
C ARG A 284 17.25 4.02 11.81
N ALA A 285 18.36 3.69 12.47
CA ALA A 285 19.53 4.55 12.56
C ALA A 285 20.11 4.94 11.19
N ARG A 286 20.13 4.01 10.22
CA ARG A 286 20.56 4.29 8.84
C ARG A 286 19.58 5.20 8.09
N ASN A 287 18.28 5.07 8.38
CA ASN A 287 17.25 5.90 7.74
C ASN A 287 17.25 7.35 8.27
N ARG A 288 17.59 7.55 9.55
CA ARG A 288 17.87 8.88 10.13
C ARG A 288 19.19 9.41 9.56
N ARG A 289 19.14 10.18 8.48
CA ARG A 289 20.32 10.70 7.78
C ARG A 289 20.06 12.05 7.13
N VAL A 290 21.13 12.76 6.80
CA VAL A 290 21.10 13.94 5.93
C VAL A 290 21.98 13.65 4.73
N GLU A 291 21.44 13.88 3.54
CA GLU A 291 22.17 13.74 2.28
C GLU A 291 22.48 15.13 1.73
N ILE A 292 23.74 15.39 1.38
CA ILE A 292 24.14 16.59 0.67
C ILE A 292 24.50 16.15 -0.75
N THR A 293 23.67 16.51 -1.71
CA THR A 293 23.83 16.16 -3.12
C THR A 293 24.37 17.34 -3.89
N LEU A 294 25.53 17.19 -4.53
CA LEU A 294 26.00 18.12 -5.54
C LEU A 294 25.54 17.64 -6.92
N LEU A 295 24.75 18.46 -7.61
CA LEU A 295 24.28 18.23 -8.97
C LEU A 295 25.15 19.05 -9.93
N VAL A 296 25.89 18.37 -10.80
CA VAL A 296 26.81 19.00 -11.75
C VAL A 296 26.16 19.01 -13.13
N SER A 297 26.20 20.14 -13.82
CA SER A 297 25.73 20.21 -15.20
C SER A 297 26.66 19.39 -16.11
N PRO A 298 26.14 18.59 -17.07
CA PRO A 298 26.96 17.76 -17.95
C PRO A 298 28.07 18.53 -18.69
N ASP A 299 27.85 19.81 -18.97
CA ASP A 299 28.78 20.66 -19.73
C ASP A 299 30.00 21.15 -18.91
N ASN A 300 29.91 21.17 -17.58
CA ASN A 300 30.97 21.69 -16.70
C ASN A 300 31.91 20.61 -16.15
N THR A 301 31.53 19.33 -16.27
CA THR A 301 32.20 18.24 -15.56
C THR A 301 33.62 17.97 -16.10
N GLN A 302 33.87 18.19 -17.39
CA GLN A 302 35.18 17.90 -18.01
C GLN A 302 36.25 18.98 -17.73
N ALA A 303 35.85 20.25 -17.57
CA ALA A 303 36.79 21.36 -17.41
C ALA A 303 37.30 21.51 -15.96
N GLU A 304 36.44 21.28 -14.97
CA GLU A 304 36.77 21.50 -13.57
C GLU A 304 37.56 20.34 -12.95
N LEU A 305 37.37 19.11 -13.42
CA LEU A 305 38.07 17.93 -12.92
C LEU A 305 39.55 17.86 -13.33
N ASN A 306 39.90 18.50 -14.44
CA ASN A 306 41.30 18.64 -14.87
C ASN A 306 42.07 19.71 -14.08
N GLY A 307 41.38 20.56 -13.31
CA GLY A 307 41.95 21.67 -12.56
C GLY A 307 42.11 21.44 -11.05
N LEU A 308 41.65 20.31 -10.51
CA LEU A 308 41.74 20.02 -9.08
C LEU A 308 43.17 19.59 -8.70
N PRO A 309 43.82 20.23 -7.72
CA PRO A 309 45.04 19.71 -7.15
C PRO A 309 44.73 18.36 -6.49
N GLN A 310 45.39 17.31 -6.99
CA GLN A 310 45.43 16.00 -6.32
C GLN A 310 46.12 16.23 -4.99
N GLY A 311 45.35 16.26 -3.90
CA GLY A 311 45.89 16.51 -2.56
C GLY A 311 47.00 15.50 -2.23
N ASN A 312 48.17 16.02 -1.85
CA ASN A 312 49.24 15.27 -1.20
C ASN A 312 48.89 14.97 0.26
#